data_AF-A0A2G9RW52-F1
#
_entry.id   AF-A0A2G9RW52-F1
#
_cell.length_a   1.000
_cell.length_b   1.000
_cell.length_c   1.000
_cell.angle_alpha   90.00
_cell.angle_beta   90.00
_cell.angle_gamma   90.00
#
_symmetry.space_group_name_H-M   'P 1'
#
loop_
_entity.id
_entity.type
_entity.pdbx_description
1 polymer ?
#
loop_
_entity_poly.entity_id
_entity_poly.type
_entity_poly.pdbx_seq_one_letter_code
_entity_poly.pdbx_strand_id
1 'polypeptide(L)'
;MEFPDFAFDPSLPSFIHHSEVLKYLEDYTDRFSIRPHIKFNTKVVSVIPVLGEGKNSEISWDATFQTLDNGDPVTERFDAIMVCVG
;
A
#
# COMPACT_ATOMS: atom_id res chain seq x y z
N MET A 1 -14.30 -0.20 -14.49
CA MET A 1 -13.31 -0.62 -13.48
C MET A 1 -11.96 0.07 -13.68
N GLU A 2 -11.77 0.83 -14.76
CA GLU A 2 -10.55 1.63 -14.93
C GLU A 2 -10.54 2.85 -13.99
N PHE A 3 -9.33 3.37 -13.75
CA PHE A 3 -9.12 4.65 -13.10
C PHE A 3 -9.37 5.76 -14.13
N PRO A 4 -9.96 6.90 -13.75
CA PRO A 4 -10.34 7.95 -14.70
C PRO A 4 -9.19 8.52 -15.55
N ASP A 5 -7.95 8.37 -15.08
CA ASP A 5 -6.73 8.88 -15.67
C ASP A 5 -5.86 7.79 -16.35
N PHE A 6 -6.32 6.53 -16.36
CA PHE A 6 -5.62 5.41 -16.97
C PHE A 6 -6.61 4.37 -17.51
N ALA A 7 -6.77 4.33 -18.83
CA ALA A 7 -7.74 3.46 -19.48
C ALA A 7 -7.19 2.04 -19.74
N PHE A 8 -8.09 1.06 -19.84
CA PHE A 8 -7.74 -0.27 -20.37
C PHE A 8 -7.34 -0.21 -21.85
N ASP A 9 -6.69 -1.28 -22.32
CA ASP A 9 -6.49 -1.48 -23.77
C ASP A 9 -7.86 -1.56 -24.48
N PRO A 10 -8.13 -0.67 -25.45
CA PRO A 10 -9.43 -0.59 -26.12
C PRO A 10 -9.76 -1.81 -26.99
N SER A 11 -8.80 -2.69 -27.26
CA SER A 11 -9.01 -3.95 -27.99
C SER A 11 -9.61 -5.07 -27.12
N LEU A 12 -9.61 -4.89 -25.79
CA LEU A 12 -10.15 -5.88 -24.85
C LEU A 12 -11.69 -5.90 -24.84
N PRO A 13 -12.30 -7.06 -24.54
CA PRO A 13 -13.76 -7.15 -24.39
C PRO A 13 -14.23 -6.37 -23.15
N SER A 14 -15.52 -6.01 -23.09
CA SER A 14 -16.09 -5.30 -21.93
C SER A 14 -16.00 -6.09 -20.60
N PHE A 15 -15.99 -7.42 -20.69
CA PHE A 15 -15.76 -8.32 -19.54
C PHE A 15 -14.41 -9.00 -19.72
N ILE A 16 -13.39 -8.43 -19.08
CA ILE A 16 -12.01 -8.90 -19.17
C ILE A 16 -11.74 -10.04 -18.20
N HIS A 17 -10.81 -10.92 -18.60
CA HIS A 17 -10.31 -11.97 -17.73
C HIS A 17 -9.47 -11.37 -16.59
N HIS A 18 -9.43 -12.04 -15.42
CA HIS A 18 -8.72 -11.52 -14.24
C HIS A 18 -7.22 -11.28 -14.48
N SER A 19 -6.61 -11.98 -15.45
CA SER A 19 -5.22 -11.74 -15.86
C SER A 19 -5.01 -10.36 -16.47
N GLU A 20 -5.98 -9.87 -17.26
CA GLU A 20 -5.93 -8.53 -17.84
C GLU A 20 -6.13 -7.44 -16.79
N VAL A 21 -6.95 -7.72 -15.77
CA VAL A 21 -7.10 -6.83 -14.60
C VAL A 21 -5.77 -6.71 -13.84
N LEU A 22 -5.09 -7.84 -13.59
CA LEU A 22 -3.80 -7.84 -12.92
C LEU A 22 -2.76 -7.05 -13.72
N LYS A 23 -2.66 -7.31 -15.02
CA LYS A 23 -1.74 -6.60 -15.91
C LYS A 23 -1.99 -5.09 -15.90
N TYR A 24 -3.24 -4.66 -15.97
CA TYR A 24 -3.61 -3.24 -15.87
C TYR A 24 -3.14 -2.60 -14.55
N LEU A 25 -3.27 -3.30 -13.42
CA LEU A 25 -2.80 -2.79 -12.12
C LEU A 25 -1.27 -2.73 -12.04
N GLU A 26 -0.56 -3.69 -12.64
CA GLU A 26 0.90 -3.66 -12.76
C GLU A 26 1.36 -2.49 -13.63
N ASP A 27 0.74 -2.31 -14.81
CA ASP A 27 1.02 -1.20 -15.73
C ASP A 27 0.75 0.16 -15.08
N TYR A 28 -0.35 0.28 -14.32
CA TYR A 28 -0.67 1.49 -13.54
C TYR A 28 0.42 1.77 -12.49
N THR A 29 0.83 0.73 -11.75
CA THR A 29 1.87 0.84 -10.71
C THR A 29 3.19 1.33 -11.28
N ASP A 30 3.55 0.89 -12.49
CA ASP A 30 4.76 1.32 -13.19
C ASP A 30 4.61 2.72 -13.79
N ARG A 31 3.48 3.02 -14.43
CA ARG A 31 3.18 4.32 -15.06
C ARG A 31 3.30 5.49 -14.09
N PHE A 32 2.80 5.31 -12.86
CA PHE A 32 2.79 6.33 -11.81
C PHE A 32 3.94 6.19 -10.81
N SER A 33 4.92 5.32 -11.07
CA SER A 33 6.09 5.12 -10.22
C SER A 33 5.73 4.77 -8.76
N ILE A 34 4.70 3.96 -8.57
CA ILE A 34 4.25 3.51 -7.24
C ILE A 34 5.13 2.36 -6.75
N ARG A 35 5.66 1.53 -7.67
CA ARG A 35 6.45 0.33 -7.34
C ARG A 35 7.60 0.56 -6.34
N PRO A 36 8.41 1.64 -6.43
CA PRO A 36 9.49 1.90 -5.48
C PRO A 36 9.02 2.16 -4.04
N HIS A 37 7.74 2.50 -3.85
CA HIS A 37 7.16 2.75 -2.53
C HIS A 37 6.56 1.49 -1.89
N ILE A 38 6.55 0.36 -2.58
CA ILE A 38 6.01 -0.91 -2.08
C ILE A 38 7.13 -1.78 -1.54
N LYS A 39 7.09 -2.07 -0.23
CA LYS A 39 7.92 -3.10 0.40
C LYS A 39 7.18 -4.44 0.34
N PHE A 40 7.40 -5.22 -0.72
CA PHE A 40 6.86 -6.59 -0.82
C PHE A 40 7.41 -7.50 0.29
N ASN A 41 6.76 -8.66 0.50
CA ASN A 41 7.20 -9.67 1.48
C ASN A 41 7.36 -9.15 2.92
N THR A 42 6.61 -8.10 3.25
CA THR A 42 6.67 -7.39 4.52
C THR A 42 5.26 -7.33 5.10
N LYS A 43 5.01 -8.08 6.18
CA LYS A 43 3.72 -8.14 6.86
C LYS A 43 3.67 -7.07 7.96
N VAL A 44 2.64 -6.23 7.94
CA VAL A 44 2.33 -5.35 9.08
C VAL A 44 1.73 -6.21 10.21
N VAL A 45 2.33 -6.19 11.40
CA VAL A 45 1.92 -7.01 12.54
C VAL A 45 1.16 -6.22 13.61
N SER A 46 1.46 -4.93 13.77
CA SER A 46 0.76 -4.05 14.71
C SER A 46 0.83 -2.59 14.25
N VAL A 47 -0.21 -1.82 14.57
CA VAL A 47 -0.26 -0.37 14.41
C VAL A 47 -0.80 0.21 15.71
N ILE A 48 0.00 1.03 16.40
CA ILE A 48 -0.32 1.56 17.72
C ILE A 48 -0.21 3.09 17.69
N PRO A 49 -1.26 3.84 18.12
CA PRO A 49 -1.18 5.29 18.20
C PRO A 49 -0.25 5.72 19.33
N VAL A 50 0.47 6.80 19.11
CA VAL A 50 1.31 7.45 20.11
C VAL A 50 0.89 8.90 20.22
N LEU A 51 0.55 9.26 21.45
CA LEU A 51 0.07 10.58 21.82
C LEU A 51 1.28 11.46 22.17
N GLY A 52 1.42 12.60 21.48
CA GLY A 52 2.36 13.63 21.89
C GLY A 52 2.01 14.19 23.28
N GLU A 53 3.00 14.75 23.98
CA GLU A 53 2.75 15.43 25.25
C GLU A 53 2.34 16.90 25.02
N GLY A 54 1.24 17.35 25.64
CA GLY A 54 0.84 18.77 25.67
C GLY A 54 -0.54 19.08 25.06
N LYS A 55 -0.93 20.37 25.08
CA LYS A 55 -2.27 20.85 24.70
C LYS A 55 -2.58 20.76 23.19
N ASN A 56 -1.56 20.61 22.34
CA ASN A 56 -1.66 20.45 20.88
C ASN A 56 -0.97 19.14 20.45
N SER A 57 -1.22 18.04 21.16
CA SER A 57 -0.57 16.76 20.88
C SER A 57 -0.93 16.23 19.50
N GLU A 58 0.03 16.23 18.57
CA GLU A 58 -0.10 15.48 17.32
C GLU A 58 -0.10 13.97 17.63
N ILE A 59 -0.97 13.24 16.94
CA ILE A 59 -1.03 11.78 17.02
C ILE A 59 -0.14 11.24 15.91
N SER A 60 0.80 10.39 16.30
CA SER A 60 1.59 9.59 15.36
C SER A 60 1.32 8.11 15.57
N TRP A 61 1.87 7.26 14.72
CA TRP A 61 1.60 5.83 14.72
C TRP A 61 2.90 5.05 14.65
N ASP A 62 3.09 4.11 15.57
CA ASP A 62 4.13 3.08 15.45
C ASP A 62 3.55 1.91 14.69
N ALA A 63 4.13 1.60 13.53
CA ALA A 63 3.82 0.42 12.75
C ALA A 63 4.98 -0.57 12.87
N THR A 64 4.66 -1.81 13.26
CA THR A 64 5.63 -2.90 13.35
C THR A 64 5.46 -3.83 12.15
N PHE A 65 6.58 -4.20 11.55
CA PHE A 65 6.68 -5.00 10.32
C PHE A 65 7.48 -6.27 10.58
N GLN A 66 7.08 -7.35 9.92
CA GLN A 66 7.76 -8.64 9.91
C GLN A 66 8.05 -9.02 8.45
N THR A 67 9.33 -9.21 8.12
CA THR A 67 9.74 -9.71 6.80
C THR A 67 9.62 -11.23 6.72
N LEU A 68 9.40 -11.78 5.52
CA LEU A 68 9.22 -13.22 5.30
C LEU A 68 10.49 -14.07 5.54
N ASP A 69 11.67 -13.45 5.54
CA ASP A 69 12.94 -14.11 5.86
C ASP A 69 13.15 -14.34 7.37
N ASN A 70 12.12 -14.11 8.19
CA ASN A 70 12.13 -14.25 9.65
C ASN A 70 13.20 -13.38 10.33
N GLY A 71 13.54 -12.23 9.74
CA GLY A 71 14.29 -11.19 10.45
C GLY A 71 13.56 -10.69 11.69
N ASP A 72 14.26 -10.00 12.57
CA ASP A 72 13.63 -9.39 13.75
C ASP A 72 12.56 -8.36 13.32
N PRO A 73 11.42 -8.28 14.04
CA PRO A 73 10.42 -7.26 13.76
C PRO A 73 11.01 -5.85 13.84
N VAL A 74 10.65 -5.01 12.87
CA VAL A 74 11.10 -3.61 12.81
C VAL A 74 9.90 -2.70 13.07
N THR A 75 10.07 -1.70 13.94
CA THR A 75 9.06 -0.65 14.17
C THR A 75 9.50 0.65 13.52
N GLU A 76 8.63 1.26 12.73
CA GLU A 76 8.83 2.60 12.16
C GLU A 76 7.65 3.51 12.56
N ARG A 77 7.93 4.81 12.70
CA ARG A 77 7.01 5.87 13.11
C ARG A 77 6.44 6.59 11.88
N PHE A 78 5.13 6.78 11.82
CA PHE A 78 4.42 7.49 10.74
C PHE A 78 3.46 8.55 11.28
N ASP A 79 3.27 9.63 10.52
CA ASP A 79 2.30 10.67 10.84
C ASP A 79 0.86 10.24 10.51
N ALA A 80 0.70 9.39 9.49
CA ALA A 80 -0.59 8.88 9.04
C ALA A 80 -0.49 7.43 8.57
N ILE A 81 -1.60 6.69 8.70
CA ILE A 81 -1.74 5.31 8.23
C ILE A 81 -3.00 5.21 7.36
N MET A 82 -2.86 4.65 6.16
CA MET A 82 -3.98 4.28 5.30
C MET A 82 -4.11 2.75 5.26
N VAL A 83 -5.27 2.23 5.64
CA VAL A 83 -5.52 0.78 5.72
C VAL A 83 -6.22 0.32 4.44
N CYS A 84 -5.52 -0.46 3.63
CA CYS A 84 -5.99 -0.97 2.33
C CYS A 84 -5.95 -2.50 2.27
N VAL A 85 -6.44 -3.17 3.31
CA VAL A 85 -6.56 -4.65 3.35
C VAL A 85 -7.98 -5.06 2.99
N GLY A 86 -8.16 -5.76 1.88
CA GLY A 86 -9.46 -6.21 1.37
C GLY A 86 -9.39 -6.83 -0.01
#